data_AF-A0A3D3J1E7-F1
#
_entry.id   AF-A0A3D3J1E7-F1
#
_cell.length_a   1.000
_cell.length_b   1.000
_cell.length_c   1.000
_cell.angle_alpha   90.00
_cell.angle_beta   90.00
_cell.angle_gamma   90.00
#
_symmetry.space_group_name_H-M   'P 1'
#
loop_
_entity.id
_entity.type
_entity.pdbx_description
1 polymer ?
#
loop_
_entity_poly.entity_id
_entity_poly.type
_entity_poly.pdbx_seq_one_letter_code
_entity_poly.pdbx_strand_id
1 'polypeptide(L)'
;MDKYEYQVCADQIKHLIDERRFAEAMNIADTIDWRKVRSVSMLCTVSEVYKINKKYEEARDILLLAYDRHPGGRSIVYALCELAIKLNDVLQAKGLYEEFVSLAPEDTSKYILLYKLYEALDVSVEERIEVLEEFKKRDYRERWAYELAYLYHKIGQETRCVQECDELILWFGDGKYVKKAMDLKMQHTRLSREQQLKYEGRQEPLTDQFMNMQNTPVQQIYDTDPQAGNPQEIPIQRPVNRQYPPYGQMQQVSSG
;
A
#
# COMPACT_ATOMS: atom_id res chain seq x y z
N MET A 1 -40.11 -4.42 -0.20
CA MET A 1 -39.12 -5.41 -0.64
C MET A 1 -39.20 -6.61 0.28
N ASP A 2 -39.51 -7.77 -0.27
CA ASP A 2 -39.48 -9.03 0.49
C ASP A 2 -38.04 -9.57 0.64
N LYS A 3 -37.88 -10.66 1.40
CA LYS A 3 -36.54 -11.23 1.68
C LYS A 3 -35.85 -11.74 0.41
N TYR A 4 -36.62 -12.25 -0.57
CA TYR A 4 -36.07 -12.81 -1.80
C TYR A 4 -35.61 -11.70 -2.74
N GLU A 5 -36.43 -10.67 -2.94
CA GLU A 5 -36.09 -9.48 -3.70
C GLU A 5 -34.82 -8.81 -3.16
N TYR A 6 -34.70 -8.68 -1.84
CA TYR A 6 -33.48 -8.15 -1.22
C TYR A 6 -32.25 -9.01 -1.55
N GLN A 7 -32.37 -10.34 -1.46
CA GLN A 7 -31.24 -11.23 -1.72
C GLN A 7 -30.76 -11.11 -3.17
N VAL A 8 -31.69 -11.05 -4.13
CA VAL A 8 -31.37 -10.84 -5.55
C VAL A 8 -30.65 -9.50 -5.75
N CYS A 9 -31.16 -8.41 -5.17
CA CYS A 9 -30.53 -7.10 -5.30
C CYS A 9 -29.14 -7.07 -4.66
N ALA A 10 -28.98 -7.68 -3.47
CA ALA A 10 -27.71 -7.74 -2.76
C ALA A 10 -26.64 -8.51 -3.57
N ASP A 11 -27.03 -9.60 -4.24
CA ASP A 11 -26.10 -10.37 -5.06
C ASP A 11 -25.78 -9.66 -6.40
N GLN A 12 -26.75 -8.94 -6.98
CA GLN A 12 -26.50 -8.06 -8.13
C GLN A 12 -25.53 -6.92 -7.79
N ILE A 13 -25.68 -6.27 -6.63
CA ILE A 13 -24.76 -5.21 -6.17
C ILE A 13 -23.33 -5.75 -6.09
N LYS A 14 -23.12 -6.93 -5.48
CA LYS A 14 -21.79 -7.57 -5.40
C LYS A 14 -21.21 -7.84 -6.78
N HIS A 15 -22.00 -8.42 -7.68
CA HIS A 15 -21.55 -8.70 -9.04
C HIS A 15 -21.12 -7.43 -9.78
N LEU A 16 -21.89 -6.34 -9.67
CA LEU A 16 -21.54 -5.06 -10.29
C LEU A 16 -20.27 -4.45 -9.67
N ILE A 17 -20.04 -4.63 -8.38
CA ILE A 17 -18.80 -4.22 -7.71
C ILE A 17 -17.60 -4.97 -8.27
N ASP A 18 -17.72 -6.29 -8.47
CA ASP A 18 -16.65 -7.13 -9.05
C ASP A 18 -16.31 -6.70 -10.49
N GLU A 19 -17.33 -6.29 -11.26
CA GLU A 19 -17.17 -5.71 -12.60
C GLU A 19 -16.72 -4.23 -12.59
N ARG A 20 -16.51 -3.62 -11.41
CA ARG A 20 -16.20 -2.19 -11.21
C ARG A 20 -17.27 -1.22 -11.76
N ARG A 21 -18.52 -1.68 -11.89
CA ARG A 21 -19.69 -0.90 -12.35
C ARG A 21 -20.39 -0.22 -11.18
N PHE A 22 -19.66 0.65 -10.49
CA PHE A 22 -20.12 1.26 -9.23
C PHE A 22 -21.35 2.16 -9.37
N ALA A 23 -21.53 2.84 -10.51
CA ALA A 23 -22.70 3.68 -10.73
C ALA A 23 -23.99 2.86 -10.81
N GLU A 24 -23.92 1.68 -11.45
CA GLU A 24 -25.07 0.79 -11.56
C GLU A 24 -25.35 0.09 -10.23
N ALA A 25 -24.31 -0.29 -9.48
CA ALA A 25 -24.47 -0.80 -8.13
C ALA A 25 -25.18 0.21 -7.21
N MET A 26 -24.87 1.50 -7.35
CA MET A 26 -25.53 2.58 -6.61
C MET A 26 -27.01 2.70 -6.97
N ASN A 27 -27.35 2.64 -8.27
CA ASN A 27 -28.75 2.71 -8.72
C ASN A 27 -29.61 1.59 -8.10
N ILE A 28 -29.07 0.37 -7.97
CA ILE A 28 -29.77 -0.71 -7.26
C ILE A 28 -29.85 -0.40 -5.77
N ALA A 29 -28.76 0.06 -5.16
CA ALA A 29 -28.72 0.39 -3.74
C ALA A 29 -29.75 1.47 -3.33
N ASP A 30 -30.01 2.44 -4.20
CA ASP A 30 -31.00 3.51 -3.97
C ASP A 30 -32.44 2.99 -3.88
N THR A 31 -32.72 1.79 -4.37
CA THR A 31 -34.05 1.17 -4.29
C THR A 31 -34.32 0.44 -2.96
N ILE A 32 -33.29 0.30 -2.11
CA ILE A 32 -33.32 -0.53 -0.91
C ILE A 32 -33.49 0.35 0.34
N ASP A 33 -34.44 -0.03 1.20
CA ASP A 33 -34.55 0.55 2.54
C ASP A 33 -33.53 -0.09 3.52
N TRP A 34 -32.33 0.49 3.55
CA TRP A 34 -31.21 0.01 4.35
C TRP A 34 -31.46 -0.02 5.86
N ARG A 35 -32.43 0.74 6.38
CA ARG A 35 -32.80 0.71 7.80
C ARG A 35 -33.30 -0.65 8.25
N LYS A 36 -33.86 -1.45 7.33
CA LYS A 36 -34.35 -2.81 7.59
C LYS A 36 -33.26 -3.89 7.47
N VAL A 37 -32.12 -3.57 6.85
CA VAL A 37 -31.02 -4.51 6.63
C VAL A 37 -30.19 -4.67 7.91
N ARG A 38 -29.95 -5.90 8.36
CA ARG A 38 -29.16 -6.18 9.58
C ARG A 38 -27.70 -6.49 9.31
N SER A 39 -27.34 -6.85 8.07
CA SER A 39 -25.98 -7.23 7.73
C SER A 39 -25.04 -6.02 7.76
N VAL A 40 -24.22 -5.92 8.80
CA VAL A 40 -23.18 -4.89 8.94
C VAL A 40 -22.23 -4.91 7.74
N SER A 41 -21.82 -6.12 7.31
CA SER A 41 -20.95 -6.27 6.14
C SER A 41 -21.57 -5.67 4.87
N MET A 42 -22.87 -5.88 4.64
CA MET A 42 -23.53 -5.30 3.47
C MET A 42 -23.63 -3.78 3.56
N LEU A 43 -23.93 -3.23 4.74
CA LEU A 43 -23.96 -1.78 4.95
C LEU A 43 -22.59 -1.16 4.67
N CYS A 44 -21.50 -1.77 5.15
CA CYS A 44 -20.14 -1.33 4.81
C CYS A 44 -19.89 -1.40 3.28
N THR A 45 -20.28 -2.49 2.61
CA THR A 45 -20.14 -2.61 1.16
C THR A 45 -20.87 -1.50 0.41
N VAL A 46 -22.10 -1.19 0.80
CA VAL A 46 -22.92 -0.15 0.14
C VAL A 46 -22.40 1.26 0.46
N SER A 47 -21.93 1.50 1.68
CA SER A 47 -21.21 2.74 2.03
C SER A 47 -20.01 2.96 1.08
N GLU A 48 -19.25 1.91 0.78
CA GLU A 48 -18.13 2.01 -0.19
C GLU A 48 -18.63 2.32 -1.61
N VAL A 49 -19.75 1.74 -2.05
CA VAL A 49 -20.37 2.07 -3.35
C VAL A 49 -20.74 3.55 -3.43
N TYR A 50 -21.42 4.09 -2.41
CA TYR A 50 -21.73 5.53 -2.36
C TYR A 50 -20.47 6.39 -2.34
N LYS A 51 -19.46 6.02 -1.54
CA LYS A 51 -18.18 6.75 -1.45
C LYS A 51 -17.45 6.82 -2.80
N ILE A 52 -17.40 5.73 -3.56
CA ILE A 52 -16.75 5.70 -4.88
C ILE A 52 -17.50 6.60 -5.88
N ASN A 53 -18.83 6.66 -5.78
CA ASN A 53 -19.66 7.57 -6.57
C ASN A 53 -19.70 9.00 -6.04
N LYS A 54 -18.86 9.35 -5.05
CA LYS A 54 -18.75 10.69 -4.42
C LYS A 54 -20.04 11.15 -3.73
N LYS A 55 -20.86 10.19 -3.28
CA LYS A 55 -22.06 10.39 -2.46
C LYS A 55 -21.68 10.24 -0.98
N TYR A 56 -20.98 11.25 -0.45
CA TYR A 56 -20.31 11.12 0.84
C TYR A 56 -21.29 11.19 2.01
N GLU A 57 -22.33 12.01 1.92
CA GLU A 57 -23.40 12.08 2.92
C GLU A 57 -24.17 10.77 2.98
N GLU A 58 -24.56 10.21 1.84
CA GLU A 58 -25.26 8.93 1.76
C GLU A 58 -24.37 7.79 2.27
N ALA A 59 -23.08 7.77 1.91
CA ALA A 59 -22.12 6.81 2.45
C ALA A 59 -22.05 6.88 3.98
N ARG A 60 -21.94 8.09 4.54
CA ARG A 60 -21.89 8.31 5.99
C ARG A 60 -23.15 7.80 6.67
N ASP A 61 -24.32 8.12 6.13
CA ASP A 61 -25.60 7.74 6.73
C ASP A 61 -25.77 6.20 6.76
N ILE A 62 -25.36 5.50 5.69
CA ILE A 62 -25.31 4.03 5.67
C ILE A 62 -24.30 3.48 6.68
N LEU A 63 -23.14 4.11 6.80
CA LEU A 63 -22.10 3.63 7.70
C LEU A 63 -22.45 3.88 9.18
N LEU A 64 -23.21 4.94 9.49
CA LEU A 64 -23.80 5.17 10.80
C LEU A 64 -24.81 4.06 11.15
N LEU A 65 -25.62 3.58 10.20
CA LEU A 65 -26.47 2.40 10.44
C LEU A 65 -25.64 1.15 10.78
N ALA A 66 -24.46 0.99 10.19
CA ALA A 66 -23.55 -0.10 10.48
C ALA A 66 -22.94 0.05 11.88
N TYR A 67 -22.56 1.28 12.25
CA TYR A 67 -22.04 1.64 13.57
C TYR A 67 -23.07 1.39 14.67
N ASP A 68 -24.31 1.84 14.51
CA ASP A 68 -25.39 1.62 15.50
C ASP A 68 -25.63 0.13 15.79
N ARG A 69 -25.43 -0.74 14.79
CA ARG A 69 -25.59 -2.19 14.92
C ARG A 69 -24.39 -2.87 15.55
N HIS A 70 -23.20 -2.32 15.37
CA HIS A 70 -21.96 -2.86 15.90
C HIS A 70 -21.00 -1.73 16.35
N PRO A 71 -21.32 -1.05 17.47
CA PRO A 71 -20.47 -0.02 18.03
C PRO A 71 -19.08 -0.58 18.36
N GLY A 72 -18.03 0.22 18.20
CA GLY A 72 -16.65 -0.21 18.45
C GLY A 72 -16.02 -1.06 17.35
N GLY A 73 -16.69 -1.26 16.20
CA GLY A 73 -16.07 -1.86 15.02
C GLY A 73 -14.97 -0.96 14.45
N ARG A 74 -13.69 -1.25 14.74
CA ARG A 74 -12.56 -0.38 14.35
C ARG A 74 -12.54 0.02 12.87
N SER A 75 -12.94 -0.88 11.96
CA SER A 75 -13.00 -0.58 10.52
C SER A 75 -14.12 0.40 10.16
N ILE A 76 -15.25 0.34 10.88
CA ILE A 76 -16.37 1.26 10.72
C ILE A 76 -15.97 2.64 11.23
N VAL A 77 -15.35 2.72 12.41
CA VAL A 77 -14.86 3.98 12.99
C VAL A 77 -13.82 4.64 12.09
N TYR A 78 -12.86 3.86 11.58
CA TYR A 78 -11.87 4.34 10.60
C TYR A 78 -12.55 4.92 9.36
N ALA A 79 -13.49 4.20 8.75
CA ALA A 79 -14.18 4.64 7.54
C ALA A 79 -15.11 5.85 7.79
N LEU A 80 -15.75 5.94 8.96
CA LEU A 80 -16.52 7.13 9.38
C LEU A 80 -15.60 8.34 9.53
N CYS A 81 -14.41 8.18 10.11
CA CYS A 81 -13.44 9.26 10.23
C CYS A 81 -12.99 9.75 8.85
N GLU A 82 -12.70 8.84 7.91
CA GLU A 82 -12.38 9.22 6.52
C GLU A 82 -13.52 10.00 5.85
N LEU A 83 -14.78 9.60 6.07
CA LEU A 83 -15.94 10.31 5.52
C LEU A 83 -16.15 11.68 6.18
N ALA A 84 -16.00 11.79 7.49
CA ALA A 84 -16.07 13.06 8.20
C ALA A 84 -15.01 14.05 7.69
N ILE A 85 -13.78 13.59 7.47
CA ILE A 85 -12.71 14.38 6.82
C ILE A 85 -13.15 14.83 5.42
N LYS A 86 -13.73 13.94 4.60
CA LYS A 86 -14.19 14.27 3.24
C LYS A 86 -15.34 15.28 3.22
N LEU A 87 -16.19 15.26 4.24
CA LEU A 87 -17.30 16.19 4.42
C LEU A 87 -16.88 17.49 5.12
N ASN A 88 -15.58 17.64 5.44
CA ASN A 88 -15.04 18.77 6.20
C ASN A 88 -15.68 18.93 7.60
N ASP A 89 -16.20 17.85 8.18
CA ASP A 89 -16.68 17.81 9.57
C ASP A 89 -15.50 17.42 10.48
N VAL A 90 -14.64 18.41 10.70
CA VAL A 90 -13.39 18.26 11.45
C VAL A 90 -13.64 17.87 12.91
N LEU A 91 -14.71 18.40 13.52
CA LEU A 91 -15.03 18.10 14.92
C LEU A 91 -15.38 16.63 15.09
N GLN A 92 -16.25 16.11 14.21
CA GLN A 92 -16.59 14.70 14.21
C GLN A 92 -15.37 13.83 13.85
N ALA A 93 -14.58 14.24 12.85
CA ALA A 93 -13.39 13.51 12.44
C ALA A 93 -12.38 13.34 13.58
N LYS A 94 -12.15 14.39 14.39
CA LYS A 94 -11.27 14.33 15.56
C LYS A 94 -11.78 13.35 16.61
N GLY A 95 -13.07 13.39 16.95
CA GLY A 95 -13.66 12.45 17.90
C GLY A 95 -13.56 10.99 17.44
N LEU A 96 -13.83 10.73 16.15
CA LEU A 96 -13.71 9.40 15.56
C LEU A 96 -12.25 8.93 15.50
N TYR A 97 -11.30 9.84 15.29
CA TYR A 97 -9.87 9.52 15.34
C TYR A 97 -9.45 9.08 16.75
N GLU A 98 -9.85 9.82 17.78
CA GLU A 98 -9.57 9.48 19.19
C GLU A 98 -10.19 8.12 19.56
N GLU A 99 -11.44 7.87 19.15
CA GLU A 99 -12.10 6.57 19.31
C GLU A 99 -11.31 5.45 18.61
N PHE A 100 -10.88 5.66 17.36
CA PHE A 100 -10.10 4.67 16.61
C PHE A 100 -8.79 4.30 17.32
N VAL A 101 -8.05 5.30 17.80
CA VAL A 101 -6.80 5.09 18.55
C VAL A 101 -7.06 4.32 19.84
N SER A 102 -8.17 4.59 20.53
CA SER A 102 -8.56 3.84 21.73
C SER A 102 -8.94 2.39 21.42
N LEU A 103 -9.62 2.14 20.30
CA LEU A 103 -10.06 0.80 19.90
C LEU A 103 -8.92 -0.06 19.36
N ALA A 104 -7.96 0.55 18.68
CA ALA A 104 -6.90 -0.16 17.96
C ALA A 104 -5.54 0.54 18.13
N PRO A 105 -4.98 0.60 19.37
CA PRO A 105 -3.77 1.36 19.65
C PRO A 105 -2.54 0.88 18.88
N GLU A 106 -2.46 -0.40 18.56
CA GLU A 106 -1.34 -1.01 17.81
C GLU A 106 -1.51 -0.91 16.28
N ASP A 107 -2.65 -0.42 15.79
CA ASP A 107 -2.91 -0.35 14.35
C ASP A 107 -2.16 0.83 13.72
N THR A 108 -1.23 0.52 12.81
CA THR A 108 -0.40 1.53 12.12
C THR A 108 -1.22 2.45 11.22
N SER A 109 -2.43 2.07 10.83
CA SER A 109 -3.31 2.94 10.04
C SER A 109 -3.73 4.22 10.79
N LYS A 110 -3.55 4.29 12.12
CA LYS A 110 -3.76 5.52 12.89
C LYS A 110 -2.89 6.68 12.40
N TYR A 111 -1.66 6.42 11.95
CA TYR A 111 -0.80 7.50 11.42
C TYR A 111 -1.32 8.02 10.09
N ILE A 112 -1.87 7.13 9.26
CA ILE A 112 -2.48 7.51 7.98
C ILE A 112 -3.74 8.35 8.20
N LEU A 113 -4.55 7.97 9.18
CA LEU A 113 -5.75 8.72 9.52
C LEU A 113 -5.41 10.09 10.11
N LEU A 114 -4.39 10.14 11.00
CA LEU A 114 -3.87 11.38 11.57
C LEU A 114 -3.34 12.33 10.50
N TYR A 115 -2.55 11.80 9.55
CA TYR A 115 -2.03 12.57 8.42
C TYR A 115 -3.16 13.22 7.63
N LYS A 116 -4.21 12.46 7.29
CA LYS A 116 -5.37 12.99 6.54
C LYS A 116 -6.14 14.04 7.34
N LEU A 117 -6.25 13.87 8.65
CA LEU A 117 -6.87 14.84 9.53
C LEU A 117 -6.04 16.13 9.58
N TYR A 118 -4.71 16.02 9.69
CA TYR A 118 -3.79 17.16 9.63
C TYR A 118 -3.83 17.88 8.29
N GLU A 119 -4.01 17.13 7.19
CA GLU A 119 -4.23 17.70 5.87
C GLU A 119 -5.49 18.55 5.82
N ALA A 120 -6.62 18.04 6.33
CA ALA A 120 -7.89 18.77 6.35
C ALA A 120 -7.92 19.95 7.34
N LEU A 121 -7.10 19.90 8.38
CA LEU A 121 -6.92 20.96 9.37
C LEU A 121 -5.93 22.05 8.95
N ASP A 122 -5.35 21.95 7.75
CA ASP A 122 -4.28 22.83 7.28
C ASP A 122 -3.08 22.93 8.25
N VAL A 123 -2.78 21.83 8.95
CA VAL A 123 -1.60 21.70 9.83
C VAL A 123 -0.33 21.84 8.99
N SER A 124 0.79 22.29 9.58
CA SER A 124 2.04 22.52 8.84
C SER A 124 2.54 21.27 8.09
N VAL A 125 3.32 21.47 7.02
CA VAL A 125 3.87 20.34 6.25
C VAL A 125 4.89 19.57 7.09
N GLU A 126 5.61 20.26 7.96
CA GLU A 126 6.59 19.72 8.90
C GLU A 126 5.94 18.75 9.89
N GLU A 127 4.83 19.12 10.53
CA GLU A 127 4.10 18.21 11.43
C GLU A 127 3.51 17.01 10.69
N ARG A 128 3.08 17.18 9.42
CA ARG A 128 2.62 16.06 8.58
C ARG A 128 3.78 15.11 8.23
N ILE A 129 4.97 15.64 7.99
CA ILE A 129 6.19 14.85 7.77
C ILE A 129 6.49 13.99 9.00
N GLU A 130 6.46 14.56 10.21
CA GLU A 130 6.71 13.81 11.45
C GLU A 130 5.77 12.60 11.59
N VAL A 131 4.49 12.77 11.26
CA VAL A 131 3.50 11.68 11.27
C VAL A 131 3.89 10.55 10.30
N LEU A 132 4.32 10.89 9.08
CA LEU A 132 4.71 9.90 8.07
C LEU A 132 6.08 9.26 8.36
N GLU A 133 7.01 9.98 8.97
CA GLU A 133 8.26 9.41 9.46
C GLU A 133 8.00 8.37 10.55
N GLU A 134 7.09 8.67 11.48
CA GLU A 134 6.71 7.74 12.54
C GLU A 134 5.95 6.51 12.01
N PHE A 135 5.14 6.71 10.97
CA PHE A 135 4.52 5.62 10.22
C PHE A 135 5.58 4.73 9.56
N LYS A 136 6.52 5.31 8.81
CA LYS A 136 7.59 4.60 8.09
C LYS A 136 8.40 3.68 9.00
N LYS A 137 8.68 4.08 10.25
CA LYS A 137 9.41 3.24 11.24
C LYS A 137 8.69 1.92 11.56
N ARG A 138 7.37 1.86 11.39
CA ARG A 138 6.54 0.69 11.72
C ARG A 138 6.04 -0.06 10.49
N ASP A 139 5.69 0.68 9.44
CA ASP A 139 5.04 0.16 8.26
C ASP A 139 5.39 1.02 7.05
N TYR A 140 6.15 0.43 6.12
CA TYR A 140 6.64 1.12 4.94
C TYR A 140 5.84 0.72 3.71
N ARG A 141 5.01 1.64 3.20
CA ARG A 141 4.11 1.40 2.06
C ARG A 141 4.37 2.35 0.90
N GLU A 142 4.39 1.81 -0.31
CA GLU A 142 4.79 2.48 -1.56
C GLU A 142 4.17 3.88 -1.74
N ARG A 143 2.85 4.00 -1.54
CA ARG A 143 2.13 5.28 -1.64
C ARG A 143 2.65 6.33 -0.65
N TRP A 144 2.82 5.95 0.60
CA TRP A 144 3.12 6.86 1.71
C TRP A 144 4.61 7.20 1.76
N ALA A 145 5.46 6.29 1.29
CA ALA A 145 6.86 6.58 1.00
C ALA A 145 6.98 7.72 -0.03
N TYR A 146 6.21 7.64 -1.13
CA TYR A 146 6.20 8.71 -2.13
C TYR A 146 5.63 10.02 -1.58
N GLU A 147 4.55 9.94 -0.79
CA GLU A 147 4.00 11.12 -0.13
C GLU A 147 5.05 11.80 0.77
N LEU A 148 5.78 11.03 1.58
CA LEU A 148 6.85 11.57 2.42
C LEU A 148 7.96 12.25 1.59
N ALA A 149 8.40 11.61 0.51
CA ALA A 149 9.37 12.21 -0.42
C ALA A 149 8.86 13.54 -1.01
N TYR A 150 7.60 13.57 -1.42
CA TYR A 150 6.96 14.76 -1.96
C TYR A 150 6.84 15.90 -0.94
N LEU A 151 6.57 15.60 0.33
CA LEU A 151 6.53 16.62 1.38
C LEU A 151 7.92 17.21 1.63
N TYR A 152 8.99 16.40 1.63
CA TYR A 152 10.36 16.93 1.70
C TYR A 152 10.67 17.88 0.54
N HIS A 153 10.27 17.52 -0.69
CA HIS A 153 10.38 18.41 -1.85
C HIS A 153 9.64 19.74 -1.60
N LYS A 154 8.41 19.69 -1.10
CA LYS A 154 7.55 20.86 -0.89
C LYS A 154 8.16 21.89 0.06
N ILE A 155 8.93 21.45 1.06
CA ILE A 155 9.61 22.33 2.02
C ILE A 155 11.08 22.59 1.67
N GLY A 156 11.53 22.21 0.48
CA GLY A 156 12.89 22.45 0.00
C GLY A 156 13.97 21.56 0.63
N GLN A 157 13.60 20.47 1.30
CA GLN A 157 14.55 19.48 1.86
C GLN A 157 14.99 18.49 0.77
N GLU A 158 15.68 18.99 -0.27
CA GLU A 158 16.02 18.24 -1.48
C GLU A 158 16.82 16.96 -1.19
N THR A 159 17.81 17.04 -0.29
CA THR A 159 18.63 15.87 0.09
C THR A 159 17.78 14.74 0.66
N ARG A 160 16.81 15.06 1.53
CA ARG A 160 15.91 14.07 2.12
C ARG A 160 14.89 13.55 1.11
N CYS A 161 14.40 14.41 0.22
CA CYS A 161 13.56 14.01 -0.90
C CYS A 161 14.25 12.96 -1.78
N VAL A 162 15.49 13.21 -2.20
CA VAL A 162 16.26 12.28 -3.04
C VAL A 162 16.54 10.98 -2.30
N GLN A 163 16.94 11.04 -1.02
CA GLN A 163 17.16 9.84 -0.20
C GLN A 163 15.90 8.97 -0.07
N GLU A 164 14.75 9.60 0.21
CA GLU A 164 13.48 8.88 0.30
C GLU A 164 13.07 8.27 -1.05
N CYS A 165 13.28 8.99 -2.16
CA CYS A 165 13.03 8.45 -3.50
C CYS A 165 13.92 7.23 -3.80
N ASP A 166 15.20 7.29 -3.45
CA ASP A 166 16.13 6.17 -3.64
C ASP A 166 15.78 4.96 -2.79
N GLU A 167 15.39 5.17 -1.53
CA GLU A 167 14.91 4.11 -0.67
C GLU A 167 13.63 3.49 -1.26
N LEU A 168 12.64 4.29 -1.67
CA LEU A 168 11.42 3.81 -2.30
C LEU A 168 11.72 2.97 -3.54
N ILE A 169 12.58 3.44 -4.45
CA ILE A 169 12.96 2.71 -5.66
C ILE A 169 13.64 1.38 -5.31
N LEU A 170 14.52 1.37 -4.31
CA LEU A 170 15.23 0.17 -3.88
C LEU A 170 14.27 -0.89 -3.31
N TRP A 171 13.35 -0.50 -2.43
CA TRP A 171 12.47 -1.43 -1.73
C TRP A 171 11.34 -1.98 -2.60
N PHE A 172 10.72 -1.15 -3.43
CA PHE A 172 9.56 -1.56 -4.23
C PHE A 172 9.94 -2.00 -5.64
N GLY A 173 11.07 -1.52 -6.19
CA GLY A 173 11.63 -1.94 -7.47
C GLY A 173 10.89 -1.40 -8.69
N ASP A 174 9.58 -1.66 -8.80
CA ASP A 174 8.67 -1.13 -9.82
C ASP A 174 7.29 -0.87 -9.21
N GLY A 175 6.51 -0.01 -9.86
CA GLY A 175 5.23 0.43 -9.36
C GLY A 175 4.88 1.84 -9.81
N LYS A 176 3.61 2.21 -9.66
CA LYS A 176 3.15 3.54 -10.07
C LYS A 176 3.78 4.64 -9.22
N TYR A 177 4.07 4.40 -7.94
CA TYR A 177 4.73 5.39 -7.09
C TYR A 177 6.25 5.32 -7.21
N VAL A 178 6.82 4.16 -7.58
CA VAL A 178 8.23 4.04 -7.98
C VAL A 178 8.54 4.95 -9.18
N LYS A 179 7.70 4.91 -10.23
CA LYS A 179 7.85 5.79 -11.39
C LYS A 179 7.73 7.26 -11.01
N LYS A 180 6.72 7.61 -10.20
CA LYS A 180 6.58 8.98 -9.68
C LYS A 180 7.76 9.43 -8.83
N ALA A 181 8.39 8.54 -8.06
CA ALA A 181 9.59 8.86 -7.29
C ALA A 181 10.80 9.11 -8.20
N MET A 182 10.94 8.35 -9.30
CA MET A 182 11.95 8.63 -10.33
C MET A 182 11.71 10.00 -10.97
N ASP A 183 10.46 10.32 -11.32
CA ASP A 183 10.09 11.65 -11.86
C ASP A 183 10.43 12.78 -10.90
N LEU A 184 10.10 12.60 -9.60
CA LEU A 184 10.40 13.57 -8.57
C LEU A 184 11.91 13.73 -8.37
N LYS A 185 12.66 12.62 -8.32
CA LYS A 185 14.12 12.63 -8.19
C LYS A 185 14.79 13.39 -9.33
N MET A 186 14.32 13.21 -10.58
CA MET A 186 14.84 13.91 -11.77
C MET A 186 14.76 15.44 -11.69
N GLN A 187 13.89 15.99 -10.85
CA GLN A 187 13.80 17.44 -10.64
C GLN A 187 14.97 17.99 -9.81
N HIS A 188 15.61 17.15 -9.01
CA HIS A 188 16.72 17.54 -8.12
C HIS A 188 18.07 16.95 -8.59
N THR A 189 18.08 15.74 -9.12
CA THR A 189 19.30 15.05 -9.55
C THR A 189 19.03 14.02 -10.65
N ARG A 190 20.07 13.63 -11.37
CA ARG A 190 19.95 12.62 -12.42
C ARG A 190 19.71 11.23 -11.81
N LEU A 191 18.96 10.39 -12.52
CA LEU A 191 18.82 8.97 -12.18
C LEU A 191 20.17 8.24 -12.36
N SER A 192 20.38 7.19 -11.57
CA SER A 192 21.49 6.27 -11.84
C SER A 192 21.25 5.54 -13.18
N ARG A 193 22.30 4.97 -13.77
CA ARG A 193 22.16 4.20 -15.02
C ARG A 193 21.12 3.08 -14.91
N GLU A 194 21.13 2.34 -13.80
CA GLU A 194 20.16 1.26 -13.56
C GLU A 194 18.72 1.80 -13.44
N GLN A 195 18.54 2.91 -12.71
CA GLN A 195 17.24 3.56 -12.57
C GLN A 195 16.74 4.09 -13.92
N GLN A 196 17.62 4.67 -14.73
CA GLN A 196 17.30 5.19 -16.07
C GLN A 196 16.84 4.06 -17.00
N LEU A 197 17.53 2.91 -17.01
CA LEU A 197 17.13 1.75 -17.83
C LEU A 197 15.76 1.21 -17.42
N LYS A 198 15.52 1.08 -16.11
CA LYS A 198 14.19 0.70 -15.58
C LYS A 198 13.11 1.69 -15.97
N TYR A 199 13.40 2.99 -15.87
CA TYR A 199 12.47 4.06 -16.23
C TYR A 199 12.10 4.03 -17.72
N GLU A 200 13.08 3.81 -18.60
CA GLU A 200 12.89 3.71 -20.05
C GLU A 200 12.23 2.39 -20.50
N GLY A 201 12.00 1.44 -19.59
CA GLY A 201 11.47 0.11 -19.93
C GLY A 201 12.46 -0.76 -20.72
N ARG A 202 13.75 -0.42 -20.67
CA ARG A 202 14.82 -1.18 -21.33
C ARG A 202 15.40 -2.17 -20.34
N GLN A 203 15.31 -3.46 -20.64
CA GLN A 203 16.08 -4.47 -19.91
C GLN A 203 17.56 -4.30 -20.28
N GLU A 204 18.47 -4.40 -19.30
CA GLU A 204 19.92 -4.52 -19.59
C GLU A 204 20.09 -5.64 -20.62
N PRO A 205 20.75 -5.41 -21.78
CA PRO A 205 21.28 -6.53 -22.53
C PRO A 205 22.24 -7.23 -21.57
N LEU A 206 21.96 -8.51 -21.25
CA LEU A 206 22.85 -9.35 -20.47
C LEU A 206 24.25 -9.16 -21.02
N THR A 207 25.12 -8.46 -20.27
CA THR A 207 26.45 -8.11 -20.74
C THR A 207 27.12 -9.40 -21.20
N ASP A 208 27.53 -9.46 -22.47
CA ASP A 208 28.20 -10.57 -23.18
C ASP A 208 29.51 -11.06 -22.53
N GLN A 209 29.80 -10.67 -21.28
CA GLN A 209 30.97 -11.08 -20.52
C GLN A 209 30.85 -12.49 -19.92
N PHE A 210 29.67 -13.12 -19.92
CA PHE A 210 29.49 -14.51 -19.46
C PHE A 210 29.35 -15.54 -20.58
N MET A 211 29.20 -15.14 -21.86
CA MET A 211 28.99 -16.08 -22.98
C MET A 211 30.27 -16.52 -23.72
N ASN A 212 31.46 -16.01 -23.36
CA ASN A 212 32.71 -16.29 -24.08
C ASN A 212 33.79 -17.09 -23.30
N MET A 213 33.43 -17.80 -22.23
CA MET A 213 34.34 -18.76 -21.56
C MET A 213 34.04 -20.25 -21.86
N GLN A 214 33.23 -20.56 -22.87
CA GLN A 214 32.99 -21.95 -23.29
C GLN A 214 33.44 -22.15 -24.74
N ASN A 215 34.75 -22.09 -24.98
CA ASN A 215 35.36 -22.66 -26.19
C ASN A 215 36.86 -22.92 -25.99
N THR A 216 37.23 -23.55 -24.87
CA THR A 216 38.50 -24.27 -24.77
C THR A 216 38.25 -25.72 -25.19
N PRO A 217 38.90 -26.24 -26.25
CA PRO A 217 38.75 -27.64 -26.64
C PRO A 217 39.39 -28.53 -25.58
N VAL A 218 38.60 -29.41 -24.98
CA VAL A 218 39.10 -30.46 -24.07
C VAL A 218 39.78 -31.53 -24.93
N GLN A 219 41.11 -31.47 -25.05
CA GLN A 219 41.88 -32.62 -25.49
C GLN A 219 41.99 -33.63 -24.35
N GLN A 220 41.64 -34.86 -24.71
CA GLN A 220 41.56 -36.05 -23.87
C GLN A 220 42.86 -36.33 -23.12
N ILE A 221 42.76 -36.59 -21.81
CA ILE A 221 43.54 -37.63 -21.15
C ILE A 221 42.61 -38.29 -20.13
N TYR A 222 42.04 -39.43 -20.51
CA TYR A 222 41.53 -40.41 -19.54
C TYR A 222 42.63 -41.45 -19.44
N ASP A 223 43.36 -41.41 -18.33
CA ASP A 223 44.07 -42.59 -17.84
C ASP A 223 43.66 -42.81 -16.39
N THR A 224 43.25 -44.04 -16.16
CA THR A 224 42.64 -44.67 -14.99
C THR A 224 43.37 -44.48 -13.66
N ASP A 225 42.60 -44.26 -12.59
CA ASP A 225 42.92 -44.86 -11.29
C ASP A 225 41.62 -45.28 -10.54
N PRO A 226 41.38 -46.58 -10.29
CA PRO A 226 40.11 -47.07 -9.77
C PRO A 226 40.15 -47.30 -8.25
N GLN A 227 40.08 -46.25 -7.43
CA GLN A 227 39.73 -46.36 -5.98
C GLN A 227 39.23 -45.03 -5.41
N ALA A 228 37.91 -44.79 -5.42
CA ALA A 228 37.21 -43.95 -4.42
C ALA A 228 35.69 -44.14 -4.60
N GLY A 229 34.96 -44.32 -3.49
CA GLY A 229 33.60 -44.84 -3.45
C GLY A 229 32.50 -43.94 -4.02
N ASN A 230 31.33 -44.56 -4.19
CA ASN A 230 30.05 -43.98 -4.61
C ASN A 230 29.81 -42.52 -4.14
N PRO A 231 29.45 -41.59 -5.04
CA PRO A 231 28.91 -40.30 -4.67
C PRO A 231 27.53 -40.46 -4.01
N GLN A 232 27.37 -39.98 -2.78
CA GLN A 232 26.05 -39.81 -2.18
C GLN A 232 25.29 -38.70 -2.92
N GLU A 233 24.04 -38.98 -3.28
CA GLU A 233 23.09 -38.01 -3.83
C GLU A 233 22.87 -36.86 -2.82
N ILE A 234 23.13 -35.62 -3.25
CA ILE A 234 22.83 -34.43 -2.46
C ILE A 234 21.36 -34.05 -2.76
N PRO A 235 20.45 -33.99 -1.77
CA PRO A 235 19.05 -33.66 -2.01
C PRO A 235 18.89 -32.19 -2.37
N ILE A 236 18.15 -31.92 -3.46
CA ILE A 236 17.77 -30.57 -3.89
C ILE A 236 16.76 -30.01 -2.88
N GLN A 237 17.22 -29.18 -1.95
CA GLN A 237 16.35 -28.40 -1.07
C GLN A 237 15.72 -27.26 -1.87
N ARG A 238 14.38 -27.25 -1.93
CA ARG A 238 13.58 -26.14 -2.46
C ARG A 238 13.84 -24.87 -1.64
N PRO A 239 13.93 -23.68 -2.26
CA PRO A 239 14.19 -22.46 -1.50
C PRO A 239 13.04 -22.16 -0.53
N VAL A 240 13.43 -22.02 0.74
CA VAL A 240 12.58 -21.69 1.88
C VAL A 240 12.04 -20.27 1.73
N ASN A 241 10.75 -20.13 2.03
CA ASN A 241 9.97 -18.90 2.13
C ASN A 241 10.75 -17.81 2.89
N ARG A 242 11.15 -16.72 2.22
CA ARG A 242 11.82 -15.58 2.88
C ARG A 242 10.81 -14.82 3.73
N GLN A 243 10.79 -15.10 5.03
CA GLN A 243 10.36 -14.13 6.04
C GLN A 243 11.50 -13.11 6.22
N TYR A 244 11.19 -11.83 6.06
CA TYR A 244 12.18 -10.75 6.15
C TYR A 244 12.22 -10.15 7.57
N PRO A 245 13.41 -9.76 8.07
CA PRO A 245 13.56 -9.26 9.43
C PRO A 245 13.08 -7.81 9.58
N PRO A 246 12.69 -7.37 10.80
CA PRO A 246 12.29 -6.00 11.07
C PRO A 246 13.47 -5.01 11.05
N TYR A 247 13.17 -3.76 10.68
CA TYR A 247 14.11 -2.64 10.55
C TYR A 247 14.81 -2.31 11.88
N GLY A 248 16.15 -2.23 11.87
CA GLY A 248 16.93 -1.79 13.03
C GLY A 248 18.45 -1.93 12.98
N GLN A 249 19.06 -2.45 11.90
CA GLN A 249 20.52 -2.74 11.88
C GLN A 249 21.36 -2.07 10.79
N MET A 250 20.84 -1.07 10.06
CA MET A 250 21.65 -0.31 9.08
C MET A 250 22.16 1.05 9.59
N GLN A 251 22.32 1.22 10.90
CA GLN A 251 23.10 2.31 11.46
C GLN A 251 24.16 1.74 12.38
N GLN A 252 25.31 1.37 11.81
CA GLN A 252 26.65 1.44 12.43
C GLN A 252 27.66 0.71 11.54
N VAL A 253 28.18 1.38 10.51
CA VAL A 253 29.60 1.21 10.14
C VAL A 253 30.05 2.43 9.34
N SER A 254 30.65 3.41 10.03
CA SER A 254 31.59 4.40 9.48
C SER A 254 32.15 5.25 10.63
N SER A 255 33.12 4.68 11.36
CA SER A 255 34.11 5.40 12.17
C SER A 255 35.15 4.37 12.64
N GLY A 256 36.34 4.43 12.04
CA GLY A 256 37.46 3.51 12.29
C GLY A 256 38.35 3.44 11.07
#